data_AF-A0A026WJ85-F1
#
_entry.id   AF-A0A026WJ85-F1
#
_cell.length_a   1.000
_cell.length_b   1.000
_cell.length_c   1.000
_cell.angle_alpha   90.00
_cell.angle_beta   90.00
_cell.angle_gamma   90.00
#
_symmetry.space_group_name_H-M   'P 1'
#
loop_
_entity.id
_entity.type
_entity.pdbx_description
1 polymer ?
#
loop_
_entity_poly.entity_id
_entity_poly.type
_entity_poly.pdbx_seq_one_letter_code
_entity_poly.pdbx_strand_id
1 'polypeptide(L)'
;MLSLSASSPGAISTVVAPVLLKYRVCRPKLLLAGSRAEIDPAADVALLYNEVLLIEDSARQYDAIGDTDRRYRATEKLLHAEEEYREALCSAKELYARPLAQRYPEFHDVIFQPIADLSRVSAEHCQRFVEAIREIARKFNHRMYILKE
;
A
#
# COMPACT_ATOMS: atom_id res chain seq x y z
N MET A 1 -15.14 27.48 -3.24
CA MET A 1 -15.72 26.28 -3.89
C MET A 1 -14.94 26.04 -5.17
N LEU A 2 -14.19 24.95 -5.27
CA LEU A 2 -13.49 24.55 -6.49
C LEU A 2 -14.33 23.47 -7.18
N SER A 3 -14.95 23.82 -8.31
CA SER A 3 -15.68 22.89 -9.17
C SER A 3 -14.74 22.38 -10.26
N LEU A 4 -14.52 21.06 -10.31
CA LEU A 4 -13.74 20.41 -11.36
C LEU A 4 -14.64 20.15 -12.58
N SER A 5 -14.30 20.77 -13.71
CA SER A 5 -14.97 20.61 -15.00
C SER A 5 -14.75 19.21 -15.59
N ALA A 6 -15.84 18.62 -16.07
CA ALA A 6 -15.96 17.26 -16.59
C ALA A 6 -15.30 17.09 -17.97
N SER A 7 -13.97 16.98 -17.98
CA SER A 7 -13.21 16.30 -19.04
C SER A 7 -12.52 15.14 -18.34
N SER A 8 -12.81 13.88 -18.73
CA SER A 8 -12.38 12.65 -18.00
C SER A 8 -10.92 12.76 -17.54
N PRO A 9 -10.64 13.05 -16.25
CA PRO A 9 -9.32 13.50 -15.82
C PRO A 9 -8.34 12.35 -15.55
N GLY A 10 -8.70 11.11 -15.90
CA GLY A 10 -7.92 9.91 -15.65
C GLY A 10 -8.47 9.10 -14.47
N ALA A 11 -7.66 8.15 -13.98
CA ALA A 11 -8.05 7.27 -12.88
C ALA A 11 -8.14 8.03 -11.55
N ILE A 12 -9.01 7.56 -10.65
CA ILE A 12 -9.21 8.13 -9.31
C ILE A 12 -7.90 8.22 -8.53
N SER A 13 -7.03 7.23 -8.68
CA SER A 13 -5.67 7.22 -8.13
C SER A 13 -4.87 8.50 -8.46
N THR A 14 -5.05 9.08 -9.64
CA THR A 14 -4.31 10.30 -10.07
C THR A 14 -4.79 11.54 -9.32
N VAL A 15 -6.10 11.62 -9.04
CA VAL A 15 -6.71 12.73 -8.29
C VAL A 15 -6.40 12.62 -6.80
N VAL A 16 -6.34 11.40 -6.27
CA VAL A 16 -6.14 11.14 -4.85
C VAL A 16 -4.65 11.15 -4.47
N ALA A 17 -3.74 10.83 -5.40
CA ALA A 17 -2.29 10.79 -5.16
C ALA A 17 -1.69 12.01 -4.43
N PRO A 18 -2.02 13.28 -4.75
CA PRO A 18 -1.50 14.44 -4.01
C PRO A 18 -1.96 14.48 -2.55
N VAL A 19 -3.18 14.01 -2.28
CA VAL A 19 -3.74 13.91 -0.92
C VAL A 19 -3.05 12.80 -0.16
N LEU A 20 -2.86 11.63 -0.79
CA LEU A 20 -2.12 10.51 -0.19
C LEU A 20 -0.69 10.90 0.17
N LEU A 21 0.00 11.60 -0.73
CA LEU A 21 1.34 12.11 -0.49
C LEU A 21 1.38 13.13 0.65
N LYS A 22 0.40 14.04 0.72
CA LYS A 22 0.31 15.06 1.78
C LYS A 22 0.10 14.45 3.16
N TYR A 23 -0.75 13.43 3.25
CA TYR A 23 -1.10 12.77 4.52
C TYR A 23 -0.28 11.51 4.80
N ARG A 24 0.69 11.16 3.95
CA ARG A 24 1.53 9.96 4.05
C ARG A 24 0.71 8.67 4.20
N VAL A 25 -0.42 8.59 3.48
CA VAL A 25 -1.27 7.40 3.49
C VAL A 25 -0.66 6.37 2.55
N CYS A 26 -0.18 5.26 3.11
CA CYS A 26 0.53 4.23 2.35
C CYS A 26 -0.41 3.16 1.79
N ARG A 27 -1.51 2.85 2.50
CA ARG A 27 -2.55 1.92 2.04
C ARG A 27 -3.92 2.57 2.03
N PRO A 28 -4.21 3.37 1.01
CA PRO A 28 -5.49 4.03 0.91
C PRO A 28 -6.61 3.04 0.60
N LYS A 29 -7.59 2.97 1.49
CA LYS A 29 -8.92 2.51 1.12
C LYS A 29 -9.77 3.71 0.76
N LEU A 30 -10.26 3.70 -0.47
CA LEU A 30 -11.16 4.72 -0.99
C LEU A 30 -12.59 4.23 -0.76
N LEU A 31 -13.33 4.95 0.08
CA LEU A 31 -14.72 4.62 0.39
C LEU A 31 -15.64 5.78 -0.02
N LEU A 32 -16.84 5.48 -0.50
CA LEU A 32 -17.89 6.50 -0.68
C LEU A 32 -18.40 6.98 0.68
N ALA A 33 -18.53 8.30 0.89
CA ALA A 33 -18.97 8.83 2.18
C ALA A 33 -20.40 8.43 2.55
N GLY A 34 -21.29 8.28 1.57
CA GLY A 34 -22.68 7.90 1.79
C GLY A 34 -22.86 6.43 2.14
N SER A 35 -22.27 5.54 1.35
CA SER A 35 -22.50 4.08 1.44
C SER A 35 -21.37 3.31 2.11
N ARG A 36 -20.21 3.93 2.33
CA ARG A 36 -18.95 3.26 2.73
C ARG A 36 -18.53 2.13 1.80
N ALA A 37 -19.04 2.11 0.57
CA ALA A 37 -18.63 1.13 -0.43
C ALA A 37 -17.18 1.37 -0.86
N GLU A 38 -16.41 0.29 -0.99
CA GLU A 38 -15.04 0.33 -1.47
C GLU A 38 -15.01 0.62 -2.97
N ILE A 39 -14.13 1.53 -3.37
CA ILE A 39 -14.01 2.03 -4.73
C ILE A 39 -12.69 1.55 -5.31
N ASP A 40 -12.74 1.04 -6.54
CA ASP A 40 -11.55 0.69 -7.30
C ASP A 40 -10.73 1.96 -7.66
N PRO A 41 -9.46 2.09 -7.22
CA PRO A 41 -8.60 3.23 -7.54
C PRO A 41 -8.29 3.38 -9.04
N ALA A 42 -8.46 2.31 -9.83
CA ALA A 42 -8.28 2.31 -11.28
C ALA A 42 -9.52 2.80 -12.04
N ALA A 43 -10.67 2.93 -11.37
CA ALA A 43 -11.89 3.40 -12.01
C ALA A 43 -11.79 4.89 -12.42
N ASP A 44 -12.62 5.27 -13.39
CA ASP A 44 -12.65 6.63 -13.92
C ASP A 44 -13.29 7.59 -12.90
N VAL A 45 -12.67 8.76 -12.73
CA VAL A 45 -13.17 9.85 -11.87
C VAL A 45 -14.56 10.32 -12.32
N ALA A 46 -14.92 10.13 -13.60
CA ALA A 46 -16.25 10.46 -14.09
C ALA A 46 -17.39 9.73 -13.35
N LEU A 47 -17.13 8.55 -12.78
CA LEU A 47 -18.11 7.76 -12.01
C LEU A 47 -18.42 8.35 -10.63
N LEU A 48 -17.61 9.30 -10.15
CA LEU A 48 -17.67 9.87 -8.80
C LEU A 48 -17.98 11.36 -8.80
N TYR A 49 -18.67 11.84 -9.83
CA TYR A 49 -19.01 13.26 -9.95
C TYR A 49 -19.93 13.68 -8.79
N ASN A 50 -19.50 14.68 -8.01
CA ASN A 50 -20.14 15.18 -6.79
C ASN A 50 -20.22 14.20 -5.60
N GLU A 51 -19.50 13.09 -5.64
CA GLU A 51 -19.40 12.17 -4.51
C GLU A 51 -18.28 12.60 -3.55
N VAL A 52 -18.51 12.45 -2.25
CA VAL A 52 -17.47 12.68 -1.22
C VAL A 52 -16.73 11.37 -0.99
N LEU A 53 -15.40 11.41 -1.14
CA LEU A 53 -14.53 10.27 -0.88
C LEU A 53 -13.96 10.32 0.53
N LEU A 54 -14.08 9.21 1.26
CA LEU A 54 -13.35 8.94 2.48
C LEU A 54 -12.08 8.20 2.11
N ILE A 55 -10.94 8.76 2.52
CA ILE A 55 -9.64 8.11 2.40
C ILE A 55 -9.32 7.59 3.79
N GLU A 56 -9.46 6.29 3.97
CA GLU A 56 -8.98 5.63 5.18
C GLU A 56 -7.56 5.12 4.92
N ASP A 57 -6.65 5.45 5.84
CA ASP A 57 -5.41 4.70 5.93
C ASP A 57 -5.77 3.36 6.56
N SER A 58 -5.81 2.32 5.73
CA SER A 58 -6.11 0.99 6.23
C SER A 58 -4.94 0.52 7.08
N ALA A 59 -5.02 0.81 8.38
CA ALA A 59 -4.16 0.23 9.38
C ALA A 59 -4.14 -1.28 9.14
N ARG A 60 -2.93 -1.83 9.00
CA ARG A 60 -2.75 -3.19 8.54
C ARG A 60 -3.45 -4.13 9.51
N GLN A 61 -4.44 -4.84 8.99
CA GLN A 61 -5.25 -5.75 9.78
C GLN A 61 -4.41 -6.99 10.06
N TYR A 62 -4.26 -7.31 11.34
CA TYR A 62 -3.64 -8.56 11.74
C TYR A 62 -4.65 -9.70 11.59
N ASP A 63 -4.21 -10.83 11.08
CA ASP A 63 -4.97 -12.06 11.00
C ASP A 63 -5.26 -12.61 12.40
N ALA A 64 -6.49 -13.12 12.59
CA ALA A 64 -6.94 -13.71 13.85
C ALA A 64 -6.14 -14.97 14.25
N ILE A 65 -5.44 -15.61 13.29
CA ILE A 65 -4.52 -16.72 13.55
C ILE A 65 -3.42 -16.29 14.54
N GLY A 66 -2.96 -15.04 14.43
CA GLY A 66 -1.95 -14.46 15.32
C GLY A 66 -2.39 -14.31 16.78
N ASP A 67 -3.70 -14.38 17.08
CA ASP A 67 -4.19 -14.38 18.46
C ASP A 67 -3.99 -15.76 19.11
N THR A 68 -3.99 -16.83 18.31
CA THR A 68 -3.77 -18.21 18.77
C THR A 68 -2.29 -18.61 18.79
N ASP A 69 -1.48 -18.12 17.85
CA ASP A 69 -0.05 -18.44 17.78
C ASP A 69 0.81 -17.16 17.80
N ARG A 70 1.57 -17.00 18.90
CA ARG A 70 2.50 -15.87 19.08
C ARG A 70 3.61 -15.85 18.04
N ARG A 71 4.03 -17.00 17.52
CA ARG A 71 5.08 -17.07 16.47
C ARG A 71 4.53 -16.54 15.15
N TYR A 72 3.29 -16.90 14.82
CA TYR A 72 2.60 -16.36 13.65
C TYR A 72 2.45 -14.83 13.74
N ARG A 73 2.06 -14.31 14.91
CA ARG A 73 1.98 -12.86 15.16
C ARG A 73 3.33 -12.15 15.02
N ALA A 74 4.42 -12.79 15.46
CA ALA A 74 5.76 -12.23 15.30
C ALA A 74 6.18 -12.15 13.83
N THR A 75 5.89 -13.20 13.04
CA THR A 75 6.18 -13.20 11.59
C THR A 75 5.32 -12.21 10.82
N GLU A 76 4.07 -12.02 11.23
CA GLU A 76 3.16 -11.04 10.64
C GLU A 76 3.61 -9.60 10.93
N LYS A 77 4.03 -9.32 12.17
CA LYS A 77 4.66 -8.04 12.53
C LYS A 77 5.93 -7.77 11.72
N LEU A 78 6.75 -8.79 11.50
CA LEU A 78 7.96 -8.67 10.68
C LEU A 78 7.60 -8.36 9.22
N LEU A 79 6.62 -9.05 8.65
CA LEU A 79 6.12 -8.75 7.31
C LEU A 79 5.64 -7.30 7.23
N HIS A 80 4.89 -6.82 8.22
CA HIS A 80 4.45 -5.44 8.23
C HIS A 80 5.61 -4.45 8.34
N ALA A 81 6.58 -4.67 9.23
CA ALA A 81 7.74 -3.80 9.31
C ALA A 81 8.51 -3.72 7.97
N GLU A 82 8.65 -4.86 7.27
CA GLU A 82 9.33 -4.91 5.97
C GLU A 82 8.56 -4.16 4.87
N GLU A 83 7.25 -4.33 4.82
CA GLU A 83 6.38 -3.60 3.90
C GLU A 83 6.39 -2.08 4.19
N GLU A 84 6.43 -1.65 5.45
CA GLU A 84 6.57 -0.22 5.83
C GLU A 84 7.92 0.34 5.38
N TYR A 85 8.98 -0.44 5.56
CA TYR A 85 10.31 -0.09 5.09
C TYR A 85 10.34 0.12 3.58
N ARG A 86 9.74 -0.79 2.81
CA ARG A 86 9.58 -0.66 1.36
C ARG A 86 8.79 0.59 0.98
N GLU A 87 7.67 0.85 1.64
CA GLU A 87 6.85 2.05 1.39
C GLU A 87 7.64 3.34 1.68
N ALA A 88 8.44 3.39 2.74
CA ALA A 88 9.31 4.51 3.04
C ALA A 88 10.38 4.73 1.96
N LEU A 89 10.99 3.66 1.43
CA LEU A 89 11.96 3.75 0.31
C LEU A 89 11.31 4.27 -0.97
N CYS A 90 10.14 3.75 -1.34
CA CYS A 90 9.36 4.24 -2.49
C CYS A 90 8.98 5.71 -2.33
N SER A 91 8.46 6.09 -1.16
CA SER A 91 8.06 7.47 -0.85
C SER A 91 9.24 8.43 -0.92
N ALA A 92 10.40 8.03 -0.36
CA ALA A 92 11.61 8.84 -0.40
C ALA A 92 12.06 9.09 -1.85
N LYS A 93 12.01 8.07 -2.71
CA LYS A 93 12.30 8.23 -4.13
C LYS A 93 11.34 9.22 -4.78
N GLU A 94 10.03 9.08 -4.60
CA GLU A 94 9.07 9.98 -5.26
C GLU A 94 9.15 11.44 -4.77
N LEU A 95 9.32 11.63 -3.46
CA LEU A 95 9.38 12.95 -2.83
C LEU A 95 10.65 13.71 -3.19
N TYR A 96 11.80 13.02 -3.20
CA TYR A 96 13.08 13.68 -3.37
C TYR A 96 13.62 13.59 -4.80
N ALA A 97 13.33 12.53 -5.57
CA ALA A 97 13.92 12.37 -6.90
C ALA A 97 13.47 13.44 -7.89
N ARG A 98 12.18 13.80 -7.88
CA ARG A 98 11.63 14.84 -8.77
C ARG A 98 12.28 16.22 -8.56
N PRO A 99 12.32 16.77 -7.33
CA PRO A 99 12.98 18.06 -7.12
C PRO A 99 14.51 17.99 -7.28
N LEU A 100 15.15 16.86 -6.98
CA LEU A 100 16.60 16.73 -7.14
C LEU A 100 17.00 16.63 -8.63
N ALA A 101 16.22 15.94 -9.46
CA ALA A 101 16.46 15.84 -10.89
C ALA A 101 16.37 17.21 -11.60
N GLN A 102 15.54 18.13 -11.09
CA GLN A 102 15.43 19.48 -11.66
C GLN A 102 16.62 20.38 -11.33
N ARG A 103 17.26 20.20 -10.17
CA ARG A 103 18.37 21.06 -9.72
C ARG A 103 19.75 20.45 -9.98
N TYR A 104 19.88 19.13 -9.86
CA TYR A 104 21.15 18.41 -9.89
C TYR A 104 20.99 17.02 -10.52
N PRO A 105 20.83 16.93 -11.84
CA PRO A 105 20.59 15.67 -12.54
C PRO A 105 21.74 14.67 -12.40
N GLU A 106 22.97 15.17 -12.27
CA GLU A 106 24.20 14.39 -12.15
C GLU A 106 24.32 13.60 -10.83
N PHE A 107 23.62 14.00 -9.77
CA PHE A 107 23.57 13.25 -8.51
C PHE A 107 22.33 12.36 -8.37
N HIS A 108 21.38 12.44 -9.31
CA HIS A 108 20.14 11.68 -9.26
C HIS A 108 20.41 10.17 -9.22
N ASP A 109 21.20 9.67 -10.16
CA ASP A 109 21.43 8.23 -10.26
C ASP A 109 22.30 7.72 -9.10
N VAL A 110 23.30 8.49 -8.68
CA VAL A 110 24.17 8.13 -7.54
C VAL A 110 23.37 7.95 -6.24
N ILE A 111 22.37 8.80 -6.00
CA ILE A 111 21.60 8.80 -4.75
C ILE A 111 20.40 7.84 -4.83
N PHE A 112 19.68 7.83 -5.96
CA PHE A 112 18.41 7.10 -6.08
C PHE A 112 18.54 5.70 -6.67
N GLN A 113 19.64 5.35 -7.35
CA GLN A 113 19.86 3.99 -7.84
C GLN A 113 20.01 2.98 -6.68
N PRO A 114 20.83 3.22 -5.63
CA PRO A 114 20.90 2.32 -4.48
C PRO A 114 19.56 2.16 -3.75
N ILE A 115 18.79 3.25 -3.64
CA ILE A 115 17.45 3.23 -3.03
C ILE A 115 16.47 2.39 -3.87
N ALA A 116 16.55 2.51 -5.20
CA ALA A 116 15.74 1.71 -6.12
C ALA A 116 16.11 0.22 -6.06
N ASP A 117 17.40 -0.10 -6.01
CA ASP A 117 17.89 -1.48 -5.87
C ASP A 117 17.45 -2.09 -4.53
N LEU A 118 17.56 -1.32 -3.44
CA LEU A 118 17.13 -1.75 -2.10
C LEU A 118 15.62 -1.96 -2.04
N SER A 119 14.84 -1.06 -2.65
CA SER A 119 13.38 -1.22 -2.78
C SER A 119 13.01 -2.48 -3.56
N ARG A 120 13.78 -2.86 -4.59
CA ARG A 120 13.57 -4.09 -5.35
C ARG A 120 13.85 -5.33 -4.50
N VAL A 121 14.96 -5.36 -3.77
CA VAL A 121 15.30 -6.47 -2.87
C VAL A 121 14.28 -6.62 -1.75
N SER A 122 13.83 -5.51 -1.15
CA SER A 122 12.79 -5.53 -0.12
C SER A 122 11.44 -6.02 -0.68
N ALA A 123 11.10 -5.70 -1.93
CA ALA A 123 9.91 -6.23 -2.58
C ALA A 123 9.96 -7.76 -2.79
N GLU A 124 11.12 -8.29 -3.22
CA GLU A 124 11.33 -9.73 -3.35
C GLU A 124 11.24 -10.44 -1.99
N HIS A 125 11.85 -9.85 -0.95
CA HIS A 125 11.75 -10.35 0.42
C HIS A 125 10.30 -10.37 0.91
N CYS A 126 9.54 -9.28 0.72
CA CYS A 126 8.12 -9.21 1.06
C CYS A 126 7.33 -10.34 0.38
N GLN A 127 7.55 -10.57 -0.92
CA GLN A 127 6.88 -11.66 -1.66
C GLN A 127 7.16 -13.03 -1.03
N ARG A 128 8.42 -13.32 -0.72
CA ARG A 128 8.82 -14.58 -0.09
C ARG A 128 8.20 -14.76 1.30
N PHE A 129 8.13 -13.69 2.09
CA PHE A 129 7.47 -13.72 3.41
C PHE A 129 5.97 -13.98 3.28
N VAL A 130 5.28 -13.34 2.34
CA VAL A 130 3.86 -13.56 2.08
C VAL A 130 3.60 -15.00 1.66
N GLU A 131 4.41 -15.56 0.77
CA GLU A 131 4.30 -16.95 0.33
C GLU A 131 4.49 -17.93 1.50
N ALA A 132 5.53 -17.73 2.31
CA ALA A 132 5.81 -18.56 3.48
C ALA A 132 4.67 -18.49 4.51
N ILE A 133 4.16 -17.29 4.80
CA ILE A 133 3.02 -17.10 5.72
C ILE A 133 1.75 -17.77 5.18
N ARG A 134 1.48 -17.66 3.86
CA ARG A 134 0.34 -18.34 3.22
C ARG A 134 0.46 -19.86 3.29
N GLU A 135 1.66 -20.42 3.14
CA GLU A 135 1.88 -21.85 3.31
C GLU A 135 1.64 -22.31 4.76
N ILE A 136 2.12 -21.54 5.74
CA ILE A 136 1.90 -21.82 7.15
C ILE A 136 0.40 -21.76 7.48
N ALA A 137 -0.31 -20.73 7.00
CA ALA A 137 -1.75 -20.60 7.17
C ALA A 137 -2.52 -21.77 6.54
N ARG A 138 -2.13 -22.23 5.33
CA ARG A 138 -2.72 -23.41 4.68
C ARG A 138 -2.51 -24.68 5.50
N LYS A 139 -1.31 -24.90 6.03
CA LYS A 139 -1.02 -26.05 6.92
C LYS A 139 -1.81 -25.99 8.22
N PHE A 140 -2.01 -24.80 8.79
CA PHE A 140 -2.81 -24.59 10.00
C PHE A 140 -4.28 -24.93 9.77
N ASN A 141 -4.86 -24.45 8.66
CA ASN A 141 -6.22 -24.78 8.27
C ASN A 141 -6.40 -26.29 8.08
N HIS A 142 -5.49 -26.97 7.37
CA HIS A 142 -5.54 -28.43 7.22
C HIS A 142 -5.47 -29.18 8.55
N ARG A 143 -4.64 -28.74 9.50
CA ARG A 143 -4.55 -29.34 10.84
C ARG A 143 -5.84 -29.16 11.66
N MET A 144 -6.51 -28.02 11.52
CA MET A 144 -7.80 -27.76 12.15
C MET A 144 -8.93 -28.66 11.61
N TYR A 145 -8.89 -29.03 10.33
CA TYR A 145 -9.86 -29.97 9.76
C TYR A 145 -9.67 -31.41 10.26
N ILE A 146 -8.43 -31.84 10.53
CA ILE A 146 -8.11 -33.20 10.99
C ILE A 146 -8.45 -33.39 12.49
N LEU A 147 -8.47 -32.32 13.29
CA LEU A 147 -8.79 -32.38 14.73
C LEU A 147 -10.31 -32.32 15.04
N LYS A 148 -11.16 -32.30 14.02
CA LYS A 148 -12.63 -32.32 14.15
C LYS A 148 -13.27 -33.69 13.86
N GLU A 149 -12.47 -34.70 13.54
CA GLU A 149 -12.86 -36.13 13.47
C GLU A 149 -12.40 -36.87 14.72
#